data_AF-A0A929EAT6-F1
#
_entry.id   AF-A0A929EAT6-F1
#
_cell.length_a   1.000
_cell.length_b   1.000
_cell.length_c   1.000
_cell.angle_alpha   90.00
_cell.angle_beta   90.00
_cell.angle_gamma   90.00
#
_symmetry.space_group_name_H-M   'P 1'
#
loop_
_entity.id
_entity.type
_entity.pdbx_description
1 polymer ?
#
loop_
_entity_poly.entity_id
_entity_poly.type
_entity_poly.pdbx_seq_one_letter_code
_entity_poly.pdbx_strand_id
1 'polypeptide(L)'
;MEYGVVCAVVKASSANTGNVTPDPWPGSRVISAQKANTANAFSNVNSSISTAWLFPTVQDGNALYGLQFSNPVDPRVAYRGDPLAYGTANDPVNGLKSGGVNVFGGGEVIGAIGVSGDISCADHNVAWRTRSGLGKAFHAGLGKAGNFEQITYGKGGHPECGVKGKAVAATIGSSTN
;
A
#
# COMPACT_ATOMS: atom_id res chain seq x y z
N MET A 1 -11.98 5.90 13.80
CA MET A 1 -12.20 5.33 12.45
C MET A 1 -12.25 6.48 11.49
N GLU A 2 -11.20 6.69 10.71
CA GLU A 2 -11.22 7.66 9.62
C GLU A 2 -11.82 6.98 8.38
N TYR A 3 -12.83 7.62 7.78
CA TYR A 3 -13.69 7.07 6.73
C TYR A 3 -12.99 6.92 5.36
N GLY A 4 -11.74 6.48 5.32
CA GLY A 4 -10.92 6.39 4.10
C GLY A 4 -10.38 7.74 3.62
N VAL A 5 -10.12 8.67 4.54
CA VAL A 5 -9.42 9.92 4.24
C VAL A 5 -7.91 9.71 4.28
N VAL A 6 -7.16 10.50 3.52
CA VAL A 6 -5.70 10.50 3.57
C VAL A 6 -5.26 11.19 4.87
N CYS A 7 -4.55 10.47 5.74
CA CYS A 7 -4.02 11.04 6.98
C CYS A 7 -2.77 11.87 6.72
N ALA A 8 -1.87 11.35 5.89
CA ALA A 8 -0.61 11.98 5.55
C ALA A 8 -0.08 11.43 4.21
N VAL A 9 0.70 12.26 3.52
CA VAL A 9 1.57 11.85 2.42
C VAL A 9 3.00 12.20 2.81
N VAL A 10 3.91 11.24 2.67
CA VAL A 10 5.33 11.43 2.98
C VAL A 10 6.20 11.02 1.80
N LYS A 11 7.29 11.76 1.59
CA LYS A 11 8.32 11.41 0.61
C LYS A 11 9.48 10.74 1.36
N ALA A 12 9.97 9.63 0.82
CA ALA A 12 11.12 8.93 1.37
C ALA A 12 12.29 9.01 0.39
N SER A 13 13.51 9.15 0.93
CA SER A 13 14.75 8.93 0.19
C SER A 13 15.33 7.57 0.55
N SER A 14 16.10 6.99 -0.37
CA SER A 14 16.80 5.73 -0.13
C SER A 14 18.26 6.02 0.23
N ALA A 15 18.68 5.59 1.41
CA ALA A 15 20.08 5.70 1.86
C ALA A 15 21.07 5.04 0.88
N ASN A 16 20.62 4.07 0.07
CA ASN A 16 21.44 3.36 -0.91
C ASN A 16 21.66 4.15 -2.21
N THR A 17 20.95 5.25 -2.43
CA THR A 17 21.03 6.05 -3.67
C THR A 17 21.92 7.27 -3.54
N GLY A 18 22.37 7.60 -2.32
CA GLY A 18 23.08 8.86 -2.04
C GLY A 18 22.21 10.12 -2.12
N ASN A 19 20.92 9.99 -2.47
CA ASN A 19 19.99 11.11 -2.52
C ASN A 19 19.65 11.59 -1.11
N VAL A 20 20.09 12.81 -0.80
CA VAL A 20 19.73 13.51 0.44
C VAL A 20 18.35 14.15 0.38
N THR A 21 17.86 14.44 -0.82
CA THR A 21 16.52 14.99 -1.07
C THR A 21 15.59 13.87 -1.55
N PRO A 22 14.43 13.65 -0.91
CA PRO A 22 13.42 12.72 -1.41
C PRO A 22 12.90 13.13 -2.79
N ASP A 23 13.07 12.24 -3.78
CA ASP A 23 12.67 12.46 -5.18
C ASP A 23 11.92 11.22 -5.74
N PRO A 24 10.70 10.93 -5.23
CA PRO A 24 9.87 9.87 -5.79
C PRO A 24 9.26 10.30 -7.13
N TRP A 25 8.85 9.33 -7.96
CA TRP A 25 8.11 9.66 -9.17
C TRP A 25 6.87 10.51 -8.84
N PRO A 26 6.61 11.62 -9.56
CA PRO A 26 5.49 12.52 -9.26
C PRO A 26 4.12 11.81 -9.23
N GLY A 27 3.93 10.80 -10.09
CA GLY A 27 2.71 9.98 -10.13
C GLY A 27 2.49 9.11 -8.88
N SER A 28 3.55 8.82 -8.12
CA SER A 28 3.49 7.93 -6.97
C SER A 28 2.67 8.47 -5.81
N ARG A 29 2.49 9.79 -5.70
CA ARG A 29 1.63 10.41 -4.66
C ARG A 29 0.20 9.90 -4.71
N VAL A 30 -0.39 9.84 -5.91
CA VAL A 30 -1.79 9.40 -6.07
C VAL A 30 -1.85 7.88 -6.02
N ILE A 31 -0.83 7.19 -6.53
CA ILE A 31 -0.77 5.72 -6.49
C ILE A 31 -0.67 5.21 -5.04
N SER A 32 0.14 5.85 -4.19
CA SER A 32 0.25 5.49 -2.77
C SER A 32 -1.06 5.72 -2.02
N ALA A 33 -1.72 6.87 -2.24
CA ALA A 33 -3.05 7.14 -1.69
C ALA A 33 -4.09 6.11 -2.13
N GLN A 34 -4.07 5.69 -3.41
CA GLN A 34 -4.96 4.64 -3.91
C GLN A 34 -4.67 3.27 -3.28
N LYS A 35 -3.41 2.89 -3.09
CA LYS A 35 -3.07 1.62 -2.43
C LYS A 35 -3.57 1.58 -0.98
N ALA A 36 -3.40 2.69 -0.25
CA ALA A 36 -3.96 2.84 1.09
C ALA A 36 -5.50 2.78 1.05
N ASN A 37 -6.13 3.48 0.10
CA ASN A 37 -7.58 3.47 -0.05
C ASN A 37 -8.12 2.06 -0.34
N THR A 38 -7.53 1.31 -1.27
CA THR A 38 -7.90 -0.09 -1.55
C THR A 38 -7.82 -0.93 -0.28
N ALA A 39 -6.68 -0.93 0.39
CA ALA A 39 -6.46 -1.78 1.55
C ALA A 39 -7.48 -1.45 2.66
N ASN A 40 -7.76 -0.17 2.89
CA ASN A 40 -8.76 0.27 3.84
C ASN A 40 -10.21 -0.07 3.41
N ALA A 41 -10.54 0.08 2.12
CA ALA A 41 -11.90 -0.07 1.60
C ALA A 41 -12.37 -1.53 1.54
N PHE A 42 -11.47 -2.48 1.30
CA PHE A 42 -11.81 -3.91 1.17
C PHE A 42 -11.51 -4.71 2.43
N SER A 43 -11.19 -4.04 3.53
CA SER A 43 -10.95 -4.70 4.80
C SER A 43 -12.06 -4.36 5.80
N ASN A 44 -12.23 -5.23 6.78
CA ASN A 44 -13.20 -5.08 7.84
C ASN A 44 -12.62 -5.62 9.15
N VAL A 45 -13.42 -5.60 10.22
CA VAL A 45 -13.01 -6.03 11.57
C VAL A 45 -12.53 -7.49 11.64
N ASN A 46 -12.86 -8.32 10.65
CA ASN A 46 -12.54 -9.74 10.61
C ASN A 46 -11.57 -10.12 9.47
N SER A 47 -11.20 -9.19 8.59
CA SER A 47 -10.32 -9.49 7.45
C SER A 47 -9.55 -8.25 6.98
N SER A 48 -8.25 -8.41 6.75
CA SER A 48 -7.41 -7.39 6.10
C SER A 48 -6.98 -7.86 4.72
N ILE A 49 -7.13 -6.97 3.74
CA ILE A 49 -6.83 -7.20 2.33
C ILE A 49 -5.77 -6.19 1.89
N SER A 50 -4.64 -6.67 1.36
CA SER A 50 -3.65 -5.83 0.71
C SER A 50 -3.91 -5.72 -0.79
N THR A 51 -3.33 -4.72 -1.44
CA THR A 51 -3.39 -4.63 -2.90
C THR A 51 -2.66 -5.78 -3.60
N ALA A 52 -1.68 -6.40 -2.93
CA ALA A 52 -1.01 -7.60 -3.40
C ALA A 52 -1.93 -8.83 -3.34
N TRP A 53 -2.71 -8.97 -2.27
CA TRP A 53 -3.67 -10.06 -2.12
C TRP A 53 -4.70 -10.08 -3.26
N LEU A 54 -5.15 -8.89 -3.66
CA LEU A 54 -6.14 -8.73 -4.73
C LEU A 54 -5.58 -9.09 -6.11
N PHE A 55 -4.28 -8.91 -6.33
CA PHE A 55 -3.64 -9.07 -7.64
C PHE A 55 -4.07 -10.34 -8.41
N PRO A 56 -3.99 -11.58 -7.87
CA PRO A 56 -4.41 -12.77 -8.60
C PRO A 56 -5.89 -12.76 -8.97
N THR A 57 -6.76 -12.27 -8.07
CA THR A 57 -8.22 -12.33 -8.25
C THR A 57 -8.78 -11.34 -9.27
N VAL A 58 -8.02 -10.29 -9.59
CA VAL A 58 -8.43 -9.24 -10.54
C VAL A 58 -7.87 -9.44 -11.95
N GLN A 59 -7.11 -10.52 -12.18
CA GLN A 59 -6.64 -10.89 -13.52
C GLN A 59 -7.82 -11.29 -14.42
N ASP A 60 -7.62 -11.20 -15.73
CA ASP A 60 -8.63 -11.60 -16.71
C ASP A 60 -9.08 -13.06 -16.48
N GLY A 61 -10.39 -13.29 -16.57
CA GLY A 61 -11.01 -14.58 -16.27
C GLY A 61 -11.22 -14.90 -14.78
N ASN A 62 -10.76 -14.06 -13.84
CA ASN A 62 -10.96 -14.28 -12.40
C ASN A 62 -12.13 -13.45 -11.83
N ALA A 63 -12.57 -13.84 -10.63
CA ALA A 63 -13.83 -13.39 -10.03
C ALA A 63 -13.92 -11.88 -9.74
N LEU A 64 -12.78 -11.20 -9.57
CA LEU A 64 -12.72 -9.76 -9.29
C LEU A 64 -12.15 -8.97 -10.48
N TYR A 65 -12.15 -9.56 -11.69
CA TYR A 65 -11.74 -8.83 -12.89
C TYR A 65 -12.55 -7.53 -13.04
N GLY A 66 -11.85 -6.41 -13.24
CA GLY A 66 -12.45 -5.09 -13.37
C GLY A 66 -12.68 -4.36 -12.04
N LEU A 67 -12.32 -4.95 -10.89
CA LEU A 67 -12.41 -4.28 -9.59
C LEU A 67 -11.69 -2.92 -9.58
N GLN A 68 -10.59 -2.79 -10.31
CA GLN A 68 -9.82 -1.55 -10.46
C GLN A 68 -10.64 -0.36 -11.00
N PHE A 69 -11.77 -0.64 -11.67
CA PHE A 69 -12.66 0.38 -12.24
C PHE A 69 -13.83 0.77 -11.33
N SER A 70 -14.04 0.04 -10.22
CA SER A 70 -15.25 0.17 -9.38
C SER A 70 -15.31 1.46 -8.55
N ASN A 71 -14.16 1.97 -8.11
CA ASN A 71 -14.07 3.18 -7.32
C ASN A 71 -13.04 4.09 -8.00
N PRO A 72 -13.46 5.06 -8.83
CA PRO A 72 -12.52 5.94 -9.53
C PRO A 72 -11.77 6.85 -8.56
N VAL A 73 -10.60 7.33 -9.00
CA VAL A 73 -9.88 8.41 -8.33
C VAL A 73 -10.65 9.71 -8.51
N ASP A 74 -10.77 10.53 -7.47
CA ASP A 74 -11.29 11.90 -7.62
C ASP A 74 -10.17 12.83 -8.12
N PRO A 75 -10.20 13.28 -9.39
CA PRO A 75 -9.16 14.13 -9.93
C PRO A 75 -9.05 15.50 -9.22
N ARG A 76 -10.16 15.98 -8.62
CA ARG A 76 -10.19 17.24 -7.88
C ARG A 76 -9.43 17.15 -6.57
N VAL A 77 -9.29 15.95 -6.02
CA VAL A 77 -8.48 15.65 -4.84
C VAL A 77 -7.06 15.33 -5.28
N ALA A 78 -6.90 14.42 -6.25
CA ALA A 78 -5.60 13.95 -6.72
C ALA A 78 -4.66 15.07 -7.19
N TYR A 79 -5.20 16.09 -7.88
CA TYR A 79 -4.42 17.22 -8.43
C TYR A 79 -4.64 18.53 -7.66
N ARG A 80 -5.15 18.44 -6.43
CA ARG A 80 -5.44 19.61 -5.61
C ARG A 80 -4.16 20.30 -5.13
N GLY A 81 -4.16 21.62 -5.19
CA GLY A 81 -3.20 22.48 -4.50
C GLY A 81 -1.86 22.63 -5.25
N ASP A 82 -0.91 23.28 -4.58
CA ASP A 82 0.42 23.52 -5.13
C ASP A 82 1.25 22.20 -5.13
N PRO A 83 1.79 21.77 -6.29
CA PRO A 83 2.69 20.62 -6.36
C PRO A 83 3.92 20.72 -5.43
N LEU A 84 4.36 21.92 -5.05
CA LEU A 84 5.45 22.11 -4.09
C LEU A 84 5.06 21.66 -2.67
N ALA A 85 3.76 21.66 -2.34
CA ALA A 85 3.25 21.19 -1.07
C ALA A 85 3.07 19.66 -1.01
N TYR A 86 3.25 18.95 -2.13
CA TYR A 86 3.02 17.50 -2.21
C TYR A 86 4.04 16.73 -1.37
N GLY A 87 3.52 15.86 -0.51
CA GLY A 87 4.29 15.04 0.43
C GLY A 87 4.92 15.82 1.59
N THR A 88 4.40 17.01 1.89
CA THR A 88 4.72 17.77 3.09
C THR A 88 3.69 17.51 4.19
N ALA A 89 3.92 18.02 5.42
CA ALA A 89 2.96 17.90 6.52
C ALA A 89 1.57 18.49 6.18
N ASN A 90 1.51 19.47 5.28
CA ASN A 90 0.28 20.13 4.83
C ASN A 90 -0.08 19.72 3.40
N ASP A 91 0.16 18.46 3.03
CA ASP A 91 -0.21 17.96 1.71
C ASP A 91 -1.71 18.27 1.43
N PRO A 92 -2.05 18.85 0.26
CA PRO A 92 -3.42 19.22 -0.07
C PRO A 92 -4.45 18.09 -0.08
N VAL A 93 -4.04 16.82 -0.10
CA VAL A 93 -4.96 15.67 0.00
C VAL A 93 -5.26 15.25 1.43
N ASN A 94 -4.53 15.76 2.42
CA ASN A 94 -4.76 15.41 3.82
C ASN A 94 -6.20 15.77 4.25
N GLY A 95 -6.87 14.83 4.91
CA GLY A 95 -8.28 14.93 5.31
C GLY A 95 -9.28 14.70 4.17
N LEU A 96 -8.83 14.46 2.93
CA LEU A 96 -9.70 14.22 1.78
C LEU A 96 -9.70 12.74 1.38
N LYS A 97 -10.77 12.32 0.71
CA LYS A 97 -10.89 10.97 0.13
C LYS A 97 -10.40 10.99 -1.30
N SER A 98 -9.25 10.37 -1.56
CA SER A 98 -8.71 10.27 -2.93
C SER A 98 -9.52 9.30 -3.81
N GLY A 99 -10.16 8.29 -3.22
CA GLY A 99 -10.77 7.19 -3.97
C GLY A 99 -9.73 6.33 -4.70
N GLY A 100 -10.16 5.64 -5.75
CA GLY A 100 -9.31 4.75 -6.54
C GLY A 100 -9.13 3.35 -5.95
N VAL A 101 -9.02 2.36 -6.83
CA VAL A 101 -8.60 1.00 -6.48
C VAL A 101 -7.30 0.69 -7.19
N ASN A 102 -6.23 0.57 -6.42
CA ASN A 102 -4.99 -0.03 -6.89
C ASN A 102 -4.93 -1.52 -6.51
N VAL A 103 -4.58 -2.37 -7.47
CA VAL A 103 -4.56 -3.84 -7.37
C VAL A 103 -3.15 -4.43 -7.41
N PHE A 104 -2.13 -3.60 -7.16
CA PHE A 104 -0.73 -4.01 -7.03
C PHE A 104 -0.05 -3.27 -5.87
N GLY A 105 1.07 -3.81 -5.37
CA GLY A 105 1.82 -3.22 -4.23
C GLY A 105 1.34 -3.70 -2.86
N GLY A 106 1.69 -3.00 -1.78
CA GLY A 106 1.26 -3.36 -0.42
C GLY A 106 0.44 -2.30 0.28
N GLY A 107 -0.38 -2.78 1.23
CA GLY A 107 -1.16 -2.02 2.21
C GLY A 107 -1.91 -2.95 3.17
N GLU A 108 -2.26 -2.49 4.38
CA GLU A 108 -2.86 -3.34 5.43
C GLU A 108 -3.63 -2.51 6.48
N VAL A 109 -4.48 -3.11 7.33
CA VAL A 109 -5.54 -2.37 8.05
C VAL A 109 -5.42 -2.32 9.57
N ILE A 110 -5.40 -1.09 10.11
CA ILE A 110 -6.29 -0.47 11.15
C ILE A 110 -6.36 1.06 10.86
N GLY A 111 -6.49 1.39 9.57
CA GLY A 111 -5.79 2.50 8.91
C GLY A 111 -4.72 1.90 8.00
N ALA A 112 -4.58 2.41 6.78
CA ALA A 112 -3.77 1.75 5.75
C ALA A 112 -2.60 2.60 5.26
N ILE A 113 -1.49 1.91 5.00
CA ILE A 113 -0.28 2.48 4.39
C ILE A 113 -0.25 2.04 2.94
N GLY A 114 -0.06 2.98 2.02
CA GLY A 114 0.23 2.68 0.62
C GLY A 114 1.59 3.24 0.26
N VAL A 115 2.39 2.46 -0.45
CA VAL A 115 3.73 2.86 -0.89
C VAL A 115 3.81 2.79 -2.41
N SER A 116 4.38 3.82 -3.03
CA SER A 116 4.70 3.83 -4.45
C SER A 116 5.95 4.65 -4.70
N GLY A 117 6.75 4.19 -5.64
CA GLY A 117 8.00 4.86 -6.05
C GLY A 117 9.05 3.88 -6.55
N ASP A 118 8.80 2.57 -6.43
CA ASP A 118 9.66 1.50 -6.92
C ASP A 118 8.79 0.35 -7.51
N ILE A 119 9.40 -0.79 -7.82
CA ILE A 119 8.71 -2.03 -8.21
C ILE A 119 7.73 -2.47 -7.11
N SER A 120 6.62 -3.10 -7.52
CA SER A 120 5.51 -3.47 -6.62
C SER A 120 5.94 -4.27 -5.38
N CYS A 121 6.96 -5.13 -5.48
CA CYS A 121 7.45 -5.88 -4.34
C CYS A 121 8.30 -5.07 -3.37
N ALA A 122 9.04 -4.06 -3.85
CA ALA A 122 9.78 -3.14 -3.00
C ALA A 122 8.79 -2.25 -2.23
N ASP A 123 7.79 -1.71 -2.93
CA ASP A 123 6.68 -0.96 -2.32
C ASP A 123 6.00 -1.78 -1.20
N HIS A 124 5.72 -3.06 -1.47
CA HIS A 124 5.09 -3.96 -0.50
C HIS A 124 5.98 -4.22 0.73
N ASN A 125 7.26 -4.50 0.51
CA ASN A 125 8.24 -4.67 1.59
C ASN A 125 8.39 -3.43 2.47
N VAL A 126 8.39 -2.24 1.87
CA VAL A 126 8.45 -0.96 2.61
C VAL A 126 7.18 -0.78 3.43
N ALA A 127 6.00 -1.01 2.85
CA ALA A 127 4.73 -0.92 3.58
C ALA A 127 4.72 -1.84 4.82
N TRP A 128 5.19 -3.08 4.67
CA TRP A 128 5.31 -4.04 5.77
C TRP A 128 6.30 -3.59 6.85
N ARG A 129 7.49 -3.12 6.46
CA ARG A 129 8.50 -2.58 7.38
C ARG A 129 7.95 -1.41 8.19
N THR A 130 7.33 -0.45 7.53
CA THR A 130 6.74 0.72 8.17
C THR A 130 5.69 0.28 9.19
N ARG A 131 4.78 -0.63 8.82
CA ARG A 131 3.79 -1.16 9.76
C ARG A 131 4.42 -1.90 10.94
N SER A 132 5.39 -2.79 10.67
CA SER A 132 6.09 -3.55 11.71
C SER A 132 6.77 -2.63 12.73
N GLY A 133 7.36 -1.53 12.25
CA GLY A 133 7.97 -0.49 13.10
C GLY A 133 6.95 0.32 13.92
N LEU A 134 5.70 0.43 13.47
CA LEU A 134 4.61 1.09 14.21
C LEU A 134 4.02 0.20 15.34
N GLY A 135 4.41 -1.08 15.42
CA GLY A 135 4.21 -1.94 16.59
C GLY A 135 2.99 -2.88 16.56
N LYS A 136 2.99 -3.88 17.47
CA LYS A 136 2.01 -4.99 17.55
C LYS A 136 0.55 -4.55 17.81
N ALA A 137 0.32 -3.32 18.27
CA ALA A 137 -1.01 -2.78 18.50
C ALA A 137 -1.86 -2.76 17.20
N PHE A 138 -1.21 -2.66 16.03
CA PHE A 138 -1.86 -2.68 14.71
C PHE A 138 -2.20 -4.10 14.20
N HIS A 139 -1.83 -5.16 14.91
CA HIS A 139 -2.19 -6.54 14.58
C HIS A 139 -3.27 -7.12 15.51
N ALA A 140 -3.54 -6.48 16.65
CA ALA A 140 -4.45 -7.00 17.66
C ALA A 140 -5.93 -7.03 17.22
N GLY A 141 -6.28 -6.33 16.13
CA GLY A 141 -7.64 -6.20 15.62
C GLY A 141 -8.11 -7.29 14.64
N LEU A 142 -7.25 -8.21 14.20
CA LEU A 142 -7.63 -9.22 13.19
C LEU A 142 -8.39 -10.43 13.77
N GLY A 143 -8.48 -10.56 15.09
CA GLY A 143 -9.24 -11.63 15.74
C GLY A 143 -8.77 -13.06 15.36
N LYS A 144 -9.61 -14.07 15.64
CA LYS A 144 -9.43 -15.47 15.22
C LYS A 144 -9.83 -15.71 13.75
N ALA A 145 -10.44 -14.73 13.10
CA ALA A 145 -10.70 -14.79 11.67
C ALA A 145 -9.33 -14.61 10.99
N GLY A 146 -8.89 -15.65 10.29
CA GLY A 146 -7.48 -15.83 9.96
C GLY A 146 -6.83 -14.62 9.28
N ASN A 147 -5.52 -14.50 9.43
CA ASN A 147 -4.69 -13.73 8.50
C ASN A 147 -4.96 -14.24 7.07
N PHE A 148 -5.90 -13.61 6.36
CA PHE A 148 -6.18 -13.92 4.94
C PHE A 148 -4.96 -13.61 4.07
N GLU A 149 -4.13 -12.67 4.53
CA GLU A 149 -2.78 -12.44 4.03
C GLU A 149 -1.77 -13.29 4.83
N GLN A 150 -1.49 -14.51 4.36
CA GLN A 150 -0.17 -15.08 4.60
C GLN A 150 0.76 -14.48 3.54
N ILE A 151 1.59 -13.51 3.95
CA ILE A 151 2.61 -12.92 3.06
C ILE A 151 3.73 -13.95 2.89
N THR A 152 3.45 -14.95 2.06
CA THR A 152 4.40 -15.98 1.65
C THR A 152 4.87 -15.64 0.25
N TYR A 153 6.18 -15.41 0.08
CA TYR A 153 6.78 -15.19 -1.23
C TYR A 153 6.81 -16.49 -2.03
N GLY A 154 6.34 -16.46 -3.29
CA GLY A 154 6.30 -17.64 -4.17
C GLY A 154 5.05 -18.51 -4.02
N LYS A 155 5.05 -19.69 -4.65
CA LYS A 155 4.03 -20.78 -4.66
C LYS A 155 2.55 -20.38 -4.47
N GLY A 156 2.10 -19.29 -5.12
CA GLY A 156 0.72 -18.79 -5.08
C GLY A 156 0.48 -17.58 -4.18
N GLY A 157 1.53 -16.98 -3.61
CA GLY A 157 1.54 -15.73 -2.86
C GLY A 157 2.30 -14.60 -3.58
N HIS A 158 2.91 -13.68 -2.82
CA HIS A 158 3.48 -12.44 -3.35
C HIS A 158 4.59 -12.73 -4.39
N PRO A 159 4.56 -12.10 -5.58
CA PRO A 159 5.51 -12.37 -6.66
C PRO A 159 6.95 -12.06 -6.23
N GLU A 160 7.92 -12.82 -6.74
CA GLU A 160 9.35 -12.51 -6.54
C GLU A 160 9.79 -11.44 -7.55
N CYS A 161 9.74 -10.15 -7.21
CA CYS A 161 10.26 -9.09 -8.10
C CYS A 161 11.81 -8.98 -8.04
N GLY A 162 12.51 -10.10 -8.24
CA GLY A 162 13.98 -10.19 -8.25
C GLY A 162 14.63 -10.62 -6.92
N VAL A 163 15.91 -11.01 -6.98
CA VAL A 163 16.66 -11.67 -5.88
C VAL A 163 16.74 -10.88 -4.57
N LYS A 164 16.68 -9.54 -4.62
CA LYS A 164 16.75 -8.70 -3.42
C LYS A 164 15.43 -8.61 -2.66
N GLY A 165 14.28 -8.73 -3.33
CA GLY A 165 12.97 -8.64 -2.70
C GLY A 165 12.75 -9.74 -1.66
N LYS A 166 13.18 -10.97 -1.99
CA LYS A 166 13.11 -12.13 -1.10
C LYS A 166 14.07 -12.03 0.09
N ALA A 167 15.29 -11.50 -0.12
CA ALA A 167 16.25 -11.29 0.95
C ALA A 167 15.77 -10.24 1.97
N VAL A 168 15.22 -9.13 1.47
CA VAL A 168 14.62 -8.04 2.26
C VAL A 168 13.42 -8.51 3.07
N ALA A 169 12.59 -9.37 2.47
CA ALA A 169 11.44 -10.04 3.05
C ALA A 169 11.80 -11.02 4.18
N ALA A 170 12.83 -11.85 3.99
CA ALA A 170 13.31 -12.76 5.03
C ALA A 170 13.82 -12.03 6.27
N THR A 171 14.46 -10.86 6.11
CA THR A 171 14.94 -10.03 7.24
C THR A 171 13.80 -9.43 8.08
N ILE A 172 12.59 -9.34 7.54
CA ILE A 172 11.44 -8.66 8.17
C ILE A 172 10.32 -9.63 8.60
N GLY A 173 10.61 -10.93 8.58
CA GLY A 173 9.73 -11.96 9.13
C GLY A 173 8.53 -12.34 8.25
N SER A 174 8.47 -11.92 6.98
CA SER A 174 7.50 -12.47 6.02
C SER A 174 7.94 -13.88 5.60
N SER A 175 7.01 -14.84 5.55
CA SER A 175 7.34 -16.24 5.23
C SER A 175 7.84 -16.41 3.79
N THR A 176 8.77 -17.34 3.58
CA THR A 176 9.38 -17.63 2.25
C THR A 176 9.11 -19.06 1.76
N ASN A 177 8.08 -19.72 2.30
CA ASN A 177 7.81 -21.14 2.05
C ASN A 177 7.27 -21.43 0.64
#